data_AF-A0AB38WXL9-F1
#
_entry.id   AF-A0AB38WXL9-F1
#
_cell.length_a   1.000
_cell.length_b   1.000
_cell.length_c   1.000
_cell.angle_alpha   90.00
_cell.angle_beta   90.00
_cell.angle_gamma   90.00
#
_symmetry.space_group_name_H-M   'P 1'
#
loop_
_entity.id
_entity.type
_entity.pdbx_description
1 polymer ?
#
loop_
_entity_poly.entity_id
_entity_poly.type
_entity_poly.pdbx_seq_one_letter_code
_entity_poly.pdbx_strand_id
1 'polypeptide(L)'
;MGVANDVRTDRRQKGATVGIDASTFFSALGQAVWLVTMDKRYRDRPIREIEALVATPILLRQFEIYSKGKSPVAFLSWASVSDAVKARAEAGAPLALEDWRSGASLVVVDVVSPFAEAEGVRERFLAGAKHAEGKE
;
A
#
# COMPACT_ATOMS: atom_id res chain seq x y z
N MET A 1 -21.32 -39.75 -32.54
CA MET A 1 -21.47 -39.55 -31.08
C MET A 1 -20.08 -39.44 -30.49
N GLY A 2 -19.70 -38.30 -29.89
CA GLY A 2 -18.44 -38.11 -29.16
C GLY A 2 -17.33 -37.35 -29.90
N VAL A 3 -17.48 -36.04 -30.10
CA VAL A 3 -16.41 -35.12 -30.50
C VAL A 3 -15.51 -34.83 -29.30
N ALA A 4 -14.21 -35.15 -29.43
CA ALA A 4 -13.17 -34.78 -28.49
C ALA A 4 -12.88 -33.27 -28.60
N ASN A 5 -13.01 -32.56 -27.49
CA ASN A 5 -12.78 -31.12 -27.42
C ASN A 5 -11.28 -30.88 -27.14
N ASP A 6 -10.48 -30.79 -28.20
CA ASP A 6 -9.08 -30.34 -28.14
C ASP A 6 -9.07 -28.81 -28.02
N VAL A 7 -9.06 -28.29 -26.80
CA VAL A 7 -8.86 -26.86 -26.55
C VAL A 7 -7.37 -26.57 -26.63
N ARG A 8 -6.90 -26.39 -27.87
CA ARG A 8 -5.64 -25.70 -28.17
C ARG A 8 -5.84 -24.21 -27.93
N THR A 9 -5.42 -23.72 -26.77
CA THR A 9 -5.20 -22.27 -26.59
C THR A 9 -3.81 -21.90 -27.08
N ASP A 10 -3.72 -21.53 -28.36
CA ASP A 10 -2.71 -20.57 -28.83
C ASP A 10 -3.44 -19.33 -29.32
N ARG A 11 -3.40 -18.25 -28.52
CA ARG A 11 -3.16 -16.90 -29.05
C ARG A 11 -2.82 -15.92 -27.93
N ARG A 12 -1.64 -15.31 -28.11
CA ARG A 12 -1.07 -14.12 -27.46
C ARG A 12 -2.05 -13.13 -26.83
N GLN A 13 -1.64 -12.57 -25.69
CA GLN A 13 -1.56 -11.11 -25.54
C GLN A 13 -0.48 -10.71 -24.53
N LYS A 14 0.71 -10.36 -25.04
CA LYS A 14 1.60 -9.42 -24.35
C LYS A 14 1.00 -8.03 -24.56
N GLY A 15 0.12 -7.62 -23.66
CA GLY A 15 -0.28 -6.22 -23.51
C GLY A 15 0.38 -5.69 -22.26
N ALA A 16 1.43 -4.89 -22.40
CA ALA A 16 1.91 -4.06 -21.30
C ALA A 16 0.88 -2.95 -21.10
N THR A 17 -0.15 -3.21 -20.29
CA THR A 17 -0.97 -2.15 -19.72
C THR A 17 -0.20 -1.55 -18.57
N VAL A 18 0.07 -0.25 -18.65
CA VAL A 18 0.50 0.57 -17.50
C VAL A 18 -0.72 0.73 -16.59
N GLY A 19 -1.09 -0.38 -15.96
CA GLY A 19 -2.10 -0.51 -14.92
C GLY A 19 -1.52 -1.45 -13.88
N ILE A 20 -1.95 -1.35 -12.63
CA ILE A 20 -1.53 -2.34 -11.63
C ILE A 20 -1.97 -3.71 -12.14
N ASP A 21 -1.02 -4.63 -12.31
CA ASP A 21 -1.34 -6.02 -12.62
C ASP A 21 -2.29 -6.51 -11.53
N ALA A 22 -3.46 -7.01 -11.93
CA ALA A 22 -4.53 -7.33 -11.00
C ALA A 22 -4.06 -8.33 -9.93
N SER A 23 -3.21 -9.29 -10.31
CA SER A 23 -2.60 -10.24 -9.36
C SER A 23 -1.71 -9.53 -8.34
N THR A 24 -0.92 -8.55 -8.76
CA THR A 24 -0.10 -7.71 -7.87
C THR A 24 -0.96 -6.88 -6.92
N PHE A 25 -2.03 -6.26 -7.41
CA PHE A 25 -2.99 -5.51 -6.58
C PHE A 25 -3.61 -6.40 -5.50
N PHE A 26 -4.19 -7.53 -5.91
CA PHE A 26 -4.86 -8.45 -4.99
C PHE A 26 -3.89 -9.10 -4.01
N SER A 27 -2.65 -9.38 -4.43
CA SER A 27 -1.60 -9.86 -3.54
C SER A 27 -1.28 -8.82 -2.46
N ALA A 28 -1.04 -7.58 -2.84
CA ALA A 28 -0.75 -6.51 -1.88
C ALA A 28 -1.91 -6.27 -0.91
N LEU A 29 -3.14 -6.23 -1.44
CA LEU A 29 -4.36 -6.07 -0.64
C LEU A 29 -4.52 -7.22 0.36
N GLY A 30 -4.35 -8.46 -0.07
CA GLY A 30 -4.45 -9.64 0.80
C GLY A 30 -3.39 -9.63 1.91
N GLN A 31 -2.15 -9.28 1.59
CA GLN A 31 -1.07 -9.17 2.57
C GLN A 31 -1.33 -8.06 3.59
N ALA A 32 -1.76 -6.87 3.15
CA ALA A 32 -2.04 -5.74 4.01
C ALA A 32 -3.25 -6.00 4.92
N VAL A 33 -4.34 -6.56 4.38
CA VAL A 33 -5.52 -6.94 5.18
C VAL A 33 -5.18 -8.01 6.20
N TRP A 34 -4.35 -9.01 5.84
CA TRP A 34 -3.89 -10.01 6.81
C TRP A 34 -3.06 -9.38 7.95
N LEU A 35 -2.20 -8.40 7.65
CA LEU A 35 -1.49 -7.66 8.71
C LEU A 35 -2.45 -6.86 9.60
N VAL A 36 -3.50 -6.27 9.02
CA VAL A 36 -4.55 -5.55 9.77
C VAL A 36 -5.28 -6.46 10.75
N THR A 37 -5.63 -7.69 10.36
CA THR A 37 -6.32 -8.63 11.28
C THR A 37 -5.43 -9.08 12.44
N MET A 38 -4.11 -9.01 12.27
CA MET A 38 -3.14 -9.35 13.30
C MET A 38 -2.83 -8.17 14.25
N ASP A 39 -3.06 -6.93 13.83
CA ASP A 39 -2.74 -5.73 14.61
C ASP A 39 -3.95 -5.26 15.43
N LYS A 40 -3.83 -5.31 16.76
CA LYS A 40 -4.90 -4.96 17.72
C LYS A 40 -5.44 -3.54 17.54
N ARG A 41 -4.67 -2.62 16.95
CA ARG A 41 -5.10 -1.23 16.70
C ARG A 41 -6.11 -1.11 15.56
N TYR A 42 -6.20 -2.13 14.70
CA TYR A 42 -7.00 -2.09 13.47
C TYR A 42 -8.00 -3.24 13.34
N ARG A 43 -7.71 -4.42 13.90
CA ARG A 43 -8.49 -5.65 13.67
C ARG A 43 -9.99 -5.54 14.00
N ASP A 44 -10.35 -4.65 14.91
CA ASP A 44 -11.72 -4.45 15.41
C ASP A 44 -12.42 -3.25 14.73
N ARG A 45 -11.78 -2.62 13.73
CA ARG A 45 -12.37 -1.49 12.98
C ARG A 45 -13.40 -1.96 11.95
N PRO A 46 -14.38 -1.12 11.60
CA PRO A 46 -15.31 -1.40 10.50
C PRO A 46 -14.59 -1.74 9.20
N ILE A 47 -15.11 -2.71 8.46
CA ILE A 47 -14.51 -3.16 7.19
C ILE A 47 -14.31 -2.02 6.18
N ARG A 48 -15.24 -1.06 6.14
CA ARG A 48 -15.15 0.15 5.29
C ARG A 48 -13.92 1.02 5.60
N GLU A 49 -13.49 1.06 6.86
CA GLU A 49 -12.31 1.83 7.27
C GLU A 49 -11.04 1.08 6.92
N ILE A 50 -11.04 -0.25 7.10
CA ILE A 50 -9.94 -1.12 6.67
C ILE A 50 -9.76 -1.04 5.16
N GLU A 51 -10.87 -1.07 4.40
CA GLU A 51 -10.85 -0.92 2.95
C GLU A 51 -10.23 0.43 2.56
N ALA A 52 -10.69 1.55 3.14
CA ALA A 52 -10.13 2.86 2.81
C ALA A 52 -8.64 2.98 3.20
N LEU A 53 -8.25 2.42 4.34
CA LEU A 53 -6.87 2.39 4.86
C LEU A 53 -5.92 1.64 3.92
N VAL A 54 -6.39 0.55 3.31
CA VAL A 54 -5.53 -0.32 2.49
C VAL A 54 -5.68 -0.03 0.99
N ALA A 55 -6.90 0.12 0.48
CA ALA A 55 -7.16 0.26 -0.95
C ALA A 55 -6.62 1.59 -1.51
N THR A 56 -6.85 2.72 -0.82
CA THR A 56 -6.39 4.04 -1.25
C THR A 56 -4.88 4.08 -1.52
N PRO A 57 -4.00 3.76 -0.54
CA PRO A 57 -2.56 3.76 -0.76
C PRO A 57 -2.11 2.75 -1.82
N ILE A 58 -2.74 1.58 -1.92
CA ILE A 58 -2.37 0.57 -2.93
C ILE A 58 -2.71 1.05 -4.34
N LEU A 59 -3.91 1.58 -4.55
CA LEU A 59 -4.33 2.15 -5.83
C LEU A 59 -3.43 3.30 -6.26
N LEU A 60 -2.99 4.10 -5.29
CA LEU A 60 -2.05 5.20 -5.52
C LEU A 60 -0.58 4.76 -5.57
N ARG A 61 -0.27 3.48 -5.38
CA ARG A 61 1.11 2.96 -5.29
C ARG A 61 1.97 3.70 -4.26
N GLN A 62 1.34 4.16 -3.19
CA GLN A 62 1.97 4.89 -2.09
C GLN A 62 1.94 4.05 -0.82
N PHE A 63 2.50 2.84 -0.95
CA PHE A 63 2.64 1.88 0.13
C PHE A 63 3.89 1.02 -0.03
N GLU A 64 4.34 0.45 1.09
CA GLU A 64 5.40 -0.53 1.13
C GLU A 64 4.99 -1.69 2.05
N ILE A 65 5.22 -2.93 1.60
CA ILE A 65 5.07 -4.14 2.41
C ILE A 65 6.46 -4.64 2.77
N TYR A 66 6.79 -4.58 4.05
CA TYR A 66 8.01 -5.17 4.57
C TYR A 66 7.79 -6.65 4.81
N SER A 67 8.74 -7.47 4.38
CA SER A 67 8.69 -8.92 4.52
C SER A 67 9.94 -9.48 5.18
N LYS A 68 9.77 -10.54 5.99
CA LYS A 68 10.86 -11.38 6.49
C LYS A 68 10.78 -12.72 5.74
N GLY A 69 11.63 -12.89 4.74
CA GLY A 69 11.48 -14.01 3.79
C GLY A 69 10.19 -13.86 2.99
N LYS A 70 9.30 -14.86 3.04
CA LYS A 70 8.01 -14.84 2.33
C LYS A 70 6.85 -14.29 3.17
N SER A 71 7.09 -13.97 4.44
CA SER A 71 6.04 -13.54 5.35
C SER A 71 6.01 -12.01 5.45
N PRO A 72 4.86 -11.35 5.20
CA PRO A 72 4.72 -9.92 5.42
C PRO A 72 4.77 -9.63 6.92
N VAL A 73 5.43 -8.54 7.31
CA VAL A 73 5.61 -8.15 8.72
C VAL A 73 5.14 -6.73 9.03
N ALA A 74 5.09 -5.85 8.03
CA ALA A 74 4.53 -4.53 8.17
C ALA A 74 3.98 -4.03 6.83
N PHE A 75 2.95 -3.20 6.91
CA PHE A 75 2.41 -2.42 5.82
C PHE A 75 2.50 -0.96 6.22
N LEU A 76 3.13 -0.16 5.39
CA LEU A 76 3.27 1.28 5.58
C LEU A 76 2.65 1.99 4.38
N SER A 77 1.91 3.06 4.63
CA SER A 77 1.39 3.94 3.59
C SER A 77 1.89 5.36 3.76
N TRP A 78 2.10 6.07 2.65
CA TRP A 78 2.52 7.47 2.66
C TRP A 78 1.71 8.33 1.69
N ALA A 79 1.81 9.64 1.87
CA ALA A 79 1.25 10.64 0.99
C ALA A 79 2.33 11.67 0.61
N SER A 80 2.27 12.14 -0.64
CA SER A 80 3.06 13.27 -1.13
C SER A 80 2.11 14.45 -1.23
N VAL A 81 2.21 15.37 -0.27
CA VAL A 81 1.19 16.37 -0.02
C VAL A 81 1.74 17.79 -0.13
N SER A 82 0.85 18.78 -0.23
CA SER A 82 1.25 20.19 -0.06
C SER A 82 1.61 20.50 1.39
N ASP A 83 2.38 21.56 1.64
CA ASP A 83 2.78 21.93 3.00
C ASP A 83 1.59 22.26 3.91
N ALA A 84 0.54 22.86 3.34
CA ALA A 84 -0.71 23.11 4.07
C ALA A 84 -1.40 21.80 4.50
N VAL A 85 -1.41 20.80 3.62
CA VAL A 85 -1.96 19.47 3.91
C VAL A 85 -1.10 18.73 4.92
N LYS A 86 0.23 18.85 4.83
CA LYS A 86 1.14 18.27 5.81
C LYS A 86 0.90 18.83 7.21
N ALA A 87 0.83 20.15 7.34
CA ALA A 87 0.62 20.80 8.63
C ALA A 87 -0.69 20.34 9.32
N ARG A 88 -1.78 20.21 8.58
CA ARG A 88 -3.05 19.68 9.14
C ARG A 88 -2.98 18.19 9.46
N ALA A 89 -2.28 17.39 8.65
CA ALA A 89 -2.11 15.96 8.90
C ALA A 89 -1.28 15.72 10.18
N GLU A 90 -0.21 16.50 10.40
CA GLU A 90 0.59 16.49 11.62
C GLU A 90 -0.22 16.92 12.85
N ALA A 91 -1.24 17.76 12.67
CA ALA A 91 -2.22 18.11 13.70
C ALA A 91 -3.30 17.03 13.92
N GLY A 92 -3.25 15.90 13.21
CA GLY A 92 -4.16 14.76 13.36
C GLY A 92 -5.38 14.76 12.44
N ALA A 93 -5.44 15.66 11.44
CA ALA A 93 -6.54 15.64 10.47
C ALA A 93 -6.37 14.46 9.48
N PRO A 94 -7.45 13.74 9.14
CA PRO A 94 -7.39 12.71 8.10
C PRO A 94 -7.13 13.33 6.72
N LEU A 95 -6.57 12.52 5.82
CA LEU A 95 -6.41 12.87 4.41
C LEU A 95 -7.64 12.44 3.61
N ALA A 96 -8.21 13.36 2.83
CA ALA A 96 -9.12 13.03 1.73
C ALA A 96 -8.32 12.52 0.53
N LEU A 97 -9.00 11.95 -0.48
CA LEU A 97 -8.33 11.28 -1.60
C LEU A 97 -7.46 12.24 -2.42
N GLU A 98 -7.96 13.45 -2.69
CA GLU A 98 -7.28 14.52 -3.41
C GLU A 98 -5.98 14.99 -2.76
N ASP A 99 -5.82 14.72 -1.46
CA ASP A 99 -4.66 15.17 -0.71
C ASP A 99 -3.41 14.35 -0.96
N TRP A 100 -3.57 13.06 -1.27
CA TRP A 100 -2.49 12.07 -1.29
C TRP A 100 -1.36 12.39 -2.27
N ARG A 101 -1.65 13.22 -3.28
CA ARG A 101 -0.74 13.66 -4.35
C ARG A 101 -0.77 15.19 -4.53
N SER A 102 -1.08 15.92 -3.46
CA SER A 102 -1.24 17.37 -3.51
C SER A 102 0.08 18.16 -3.54
N GLY A 103 1.23 17.51 -3.37
CA GLY A 103 2.53 18.20 -3.39
C GLY A 103 3.73 17.28 -3.17
N ALA A 104 4.87 17.87 -2.78
CA ALA A 104 6.14 17.16 -2.62
C ALA A 104 6.45 16.76 -1.17
N SER A 105 5.72 17.28 -0.18
CA SER A 105 5.97 17.02 1.24
C SER A 105 5.56 15.59 1.59
N LEU A 106 6.51 14.78 2.06
CA LEU A 106 6.23 13.39 2.46
C LEU A 106 5.56 13.32 3.85
N VAL A 107 4.46 12.56 3.93
CA VAL A 107 3.75 12.25 5.19
C VAL A 107 3.54 10.74 5.26
N VAL A 108 3.97 10.11 6.37
CA VAL A 108 3.58 8.72 6.66
C VAL A 108 2.16 8.73 7.21
N VAL A 109 1.25 8.07 6.50
CA VAL A 109 -0.19 8.06 6.81
C VAL A 109 -0.51 6.99 7.85
N ASP A 110 0.04 5.78 7.67
CA ASP A 110 -0.26 4.67 8.56
C ASP A 110 0.86 3.63 8.55
N VAL A 111 1.00 2.91 9.67
CA VAL A 111 1.98 1.83 9.87
C VAL A 111 1.32 0.67 10.62
N VAL A 112 0.86 -0.31 9.85
CA VAL A 112 0.32 -1.57 10.38
C VAL A 112 1.48 -2.53 10.57
N SER A 113 1.86 -2.79 11.82
CA SER A 113 3.00 -3.64 12.15
C SER A 113 2.69 -4.49 13.39
N PRO A 114 2.07 -5.66 13.22
CA PRO A 114 1.69 -6.52 14.33
C PRO A 114 2.86 -7.25 15.00
N PHE A 115 4.03 -7.33 14.33
CA PHE A 115 5.18 -8.12 14.80
C PHE A 115 6.43 -7.29 15.13
N ALA A 116 6.44 -6.00 14.80
CA ALA A 116 7.56 -5.09 15.04
C ALA A 116 7.05 -3.75 15.57
N GLU A 117 7.96 -2.95 16.11
CA GLU A 117 7.62 -1.59 16.54
C GLU A 117 7.32 -0.71 15.33
N ALA A 118 6.13 -0.10 15.32
CA ALA A 118 5.68 0.73 14.20
C ALA A 118 6.59 1.93 13.95
N GLU A 119 7.13 2.57 15.01
CA GLU A 119 8.07 3.68 14.87
C GLU A 119 9.37 3.26 14.19
N GLY A 120 9.93 2.08 14.53
CA GLY A 120 11.13 1.58 13.85
C GLY A 120 10.92 1.33 12.35
N VAL A 121 9.73 0.88 11.94
CA VAL A 121 9.36 0.76 10.52
C VAL A 121 9.27 2.13 9.86
N ARG A 122 8.61 3.08 10.53
CA ARG A 122 8.46 4.47 10.07
C ARG A 122 9.80 5.16 9.86
N GLU A 123 10.70 5.07 10.82
CA GLU A 123 12.04 5.67 10.76
C GLU A 123 12.86 5.09 9.62
N ARG A 124 12.82 3.77 9.44
CA ARG A 124 13.50 3.08 8.33
C ARG A 124 13.00 3.58 6.97
N PHE A 125 11.69 3.71 6.80
CA PHE A 125 11.10 4.25 5.57
C PHE A 125 11.59 5.69 5.30
N LEU A 126 11.49 6.57 6.31
CA LEU A 126 11.88 7.97 6.18
C LEU A 126 13.39 8.13 5.90
N ALA A 127 14.24 7.29 6.49
CA ALA A 127 15.66 7.27 6.18
C ALA A 127 15.91 6.89 4.72
N GLY A 128 15.22 5.87 4.21
CA GLY A 128 15.28 5.44 2.81
C GLY A 128 14.81 6.52 1.83
N ALA A 129 13.72 7.21 2.14
CA ALA A 129 13.17 8.29 1.31
C ALA A 129 14.15 9.47 1.15
N LYS A 130 14.79 9.90 2.25
CA LYS A 130 15.80 10.98 2.22
C LYS A 130 17.02 10.63 1.35
N HIS A 131 17.40 9.35 1.31
CA HIS A 131 18.50 8.90 0.45
C HIS A 131 18.15 8.87 -1.04
N ALA A 132 16.86 8.75 -1.38
CA ALA A 132 16.40 8.82 -2.78
C ALA A 132 16.38 10.26 -3.30
N GLU A 133 16.01 11.24 -2.45
CA GLU A 133 15.96 12.67 -2.79
C GLU A 133 17.36 13.29 -2.98
N GLY A 134 18.40 12.78 -2.30
CA GLY A 134 19.77 13.29 -2.40
C GLY A 134 20.60 12.78 -3.58
N LYS A 135 20.00 12.05 -4.53
CA LYS A 135 20.67 11.49 -5.71
C LYS A 135 20.25 12.12 -7.03
N GLU A 136 19.40 13.14 -7.01
CA GLU A 136 19.06 13.99 -8.17
C GLU A 136 19.91 15.26 -8.24
#